data_AF-A0A0C2GLP7-F1
#
_entry.id   AF-A0A0C2GLP7-F1
#
_cell.length_a   1.000
_cell.length_b   1.000
_cell.length_c   1.000
_cell.angle_alpha   90.00
_cell.angle_beta   90.00
_cell.angle_gamma   90.00
#
_symmetry.space_group_name_H-M   'P 1'
#
loop_
_entity.id
_entity.type
_entity.pdbx_description
1 polymer ?
#
loop_
_entity_poly.entity_id
_entity_poly.type
_entity_poly.pdbx_seq_one_letter_code
_entity_poly.pdbx_strand_id
1 'polypeptide(L)'
;VRAAAVTALAKFGAQCAELRPSIQVLLKRCLLDSDDEVRDRATFYLTLLADAAAPVINNFVLDGLQVLPSSLERCLFDYVRGDSFNTPFDLRVVPVTSQPLSQPEKRAPVLADVPVEKPVVAKKEPYAEQLAQIPEFAQLGPLFHSSARVALTDDVTEYTVQAVKHIFTNHVR
;
A
#
# COMPACT_ATOMS: atom_id res chain seq x y z
N VAL A 1 0.17 -4.40 6.99
CA VAL A 1 -0.54 -4.82 8.24
C VAL A 1 0.13 -4.28 9.51
N ARG A 2 1.46 -4.37 9.69
CA ARG A 2 2.15 -3.91 10.92
C ARG A 2 2.06 -2.39 11.15
N ALA A 3 2.17 -1.58 10.11
CA ALA A 3 2.01 -0.11 10.21
C ALA A 3 0.64 0.32 10.74
N ALA A 4 -0.43 -0.40 10.35
CA ALA A 4 -1.78 -0.17 10.87
C ALA A 4 -1.87 -0.49 12.38
N ALA A 5 -1.18 -1.54 12.85
CA ALA A 5 -1.14 -1.89 14.27
C ALA A 5 -0.43 -0.80 15.10
N VAL A 6 0.69 -0.25 14.60
CA VAL A 6 1.40 0.88 15.23
C VAL A 6 0.47 2.09 15.39
N THR A 7 -0.34 2.36 14.38
CA THR A 7 -1.33 3.44 14.42
C THR A 7 -2.44 3.19 15.43
N ALA A 8 -2.93 1.96 15.52
CA ALA A 8 -3.92 1.58 16.53
C ALA A 8 -3.37 1.76 17.96
N LEU A 9 -2.13 1.33 18.21
CA LEU A 9 -1.44 1.55 19.48
C LEU A 9 -1.34 3.04 19.82
N ALA A 10 -0.95 3.86 18.85
CA ALA A 10 -0.87 5.31 19.04
C ALA A 10 -2.23 5.93 19.40
N LYS A 11 -3.32 5.49 18.76
CA LYS A 11 -4.69 5.92 19.09
C LYS A 11 -5.08 5.57 20.51
N PHE A 12 -4.74 4.38 21.00
CA PHE A 12 -4.97 4.02 22.41
C PHE A 12 -4.19 4.92 23.36
N GLY A 13 -2.92 5.20 23.05
CA GLY A 13 -2.11 6.13 23.85
C GLY A 13 -2.64 7.56 23.82
N ALA A 14 -3.20 8.01 22.69
CA ALA A 14 -3.79 9.34 22.56
C ALA A 14 -5.06 9.47 23.42
N GLN A 15 -5.97 8.49 23.33
CA GLN A 15 -7.26 8.49 24.04
C GLN A 15 -7.14 8.19 25.54
N CYS A 16 -6.17 7.36 25.94
CA CYS A 16 -6.01 6.93 27.33
C CYS A 16 -4.60 7.27 27.83
N ALA A 17 -4.50 8.35 28.61
CA ALA A 17 -3.23 8.82 29.14
C ALA A 17 -2.55 7.79 30.07
N GLU A 18 -3.33 7.01 30.81
CA GLU A 18 -2.82 5.97 31.72
C GLU A 18 -2.10 4.83 30.99
N LEU A 19 -2.51 4.54 29.75
CA LEU A 19 -1.88 3.51 28.93
C LEU A 19 -0.64 4.00 28.19
N ARG A 20 -0.38 5.33 28.13
CA ARG A 20 0.74 5.91 27.37
C ARG A 20 2.10 5.30 27.70
N PRO A 21 2.49 5.09 28.97
CA PRO A 21 3.80 4.50 29.28
C PRO A 21 3.95 3.11 28.66
N SER A 22 2.90 2.28 28.74
CA SER A 22 2.89 0.93 28.15
C SER A 22 2.93 0.98 26.61
N ILE A 23 2.15 1.87 26.01
CA ILE A 23 2.13 2.06 24.55
C ILE A 23 3.50 2.55 24.04
N GLN A 24 4.14 3.50 24.73
CA GLN A 24 5.48 3.99 24.37
C GLN A 24 6.53 2.87 24.41
N VAL A 25 6.45 1.94 25.37
CA VAL A 25 7.35 0.77 25.39
C VAL A 25 7.13 -0.12 24.15
N LEU A 26 5.88 -0.34 23.74
CA LEU A 26 5.57 -1.10 22.54
C LEU A 26 6.07 -0.40 21.27
N LEU A 27 5.81 0.91 21.13
CA LEU A 27 6.27 1.69 19.99
C LEU A 27 7.80 1.75 19.89
N LYS A 28 8.52 1.80 21.03
CA LYS A 28 10.00 1.73 21.03
C LYS A 28 10.53 0.44 20.42
N ARG A 29 9.81 -0.68 20.56
CA ARG A 29 10.19 -1.94 19.90
C ARG A 29 9.97 -1.89 18.39
N CYS A 30 8.93 -1.18 17.94
CA CYS A 30 8.64 -1.00 16.52
C CYS A 30 9.73 -0.16 15.79
N LEU A 31 10.59 0.57 16.51
CA LEU A 31 11.76 1.25 15.92
C LEU A 31 12.79 0.27 15.32
N LEU A 32 12.75 -1.00 15.72
CA LEU A 32 13.64 -2.05 15.23
C LEU A 32 12.96 -2.95 14.18
N ASP A 33 11.77 -2.59 13.70
CA ASP A 33 11.09 -3.34 12.65
C ASP A 33 11.88 -3.27 11.34
N SER A 34 11.82 -4.31 10.51
CA SER A 34 12.53 -4.35 9.23
C SER A 34 11.94 -3.38 8.19
N ASP A 35 10.66 -3.05 8.33
CA ASP A 35 9.88 -2.19 7.45
C ASP A 35 10.02 -0.71 7.86
N ASP A 36 10.44 0.14 6.94
CA ASP A 36 10.66 1.58 7.16
C ASP A 36 9.38 2.33 7.48
N GLU A 37 8.24 2.00 6.85
CA GLU A 37 6.95 2.63 7.16
C GLU A 37 6.57 2.40 8.63
N VAL A 38 6.85 1.19 9.15
CA VAL A 38 6.61 0.85 10.56
C VAL A 38 7.51 1.67 11.49
N ARG A 39 8.79 1.79 11.17
CA ARG A 39 9.76 2.55 11.98
C ARG A 39 9.46 4.04 12.00
N ASP A 40 9.09 4.61 10.86
CA ASP A 40 8.79 6.04 10.73
C ASP A 40 7.53 6.41 11.51
N ARG A 41 6.46 5.60 11.37
CA ARG A 41 5.24 5.79 12.16
C ARG A 41 5.48 5.64 13.66
N ALA A 42 6.29 4.65 14.05
CA ALA A 42 6.64 4.46 15.46
C ALA A 42 7.40 5.67 16.02
N THR A 43 8.38 6.20 15.27
CA THR A 43 9.14 7.39 15.63
C THR A 43 8.23 8.61 15.77
N PHE A 44 7.35 8.82 14.78
CA PHE A 44 6.39 9.93 14.76
C PHE A 44 5.47 9.90 15.99
N TYR A 45 4.79 8.76 16.23
CA TYR A 45 3.86 8.65 17.34
C TYR A 45 4.54 8.66 18.71
N LEU A 46 5.77 8.15 18.84
CA LEU A 46 6.55 8.27 20.07
C LEU A 46 6.84 9.71 20.42
N THR A 47 7.32 10.49 19.45
CA THR A 47 7.62 11.91 19.63
C THR A 47 6.37 12.67 20.07
N LEU A 48 5.25 12.39 19.41
CA LEU A 48 3.99 13.05 19.71
C LEU A 48 3.42 12.69 21.09
N LEU A 49 3.42 11.40 21.44
CA LEU A 49 2.89 10.94 22.73
C LEU A 49 3.80 11.28 23.92
N ALA A 50 5.06 11.66 23.67
CA ALA A 50 6.01 12.03 24.73
C ALA A 50 5.90 13.51 25.12
N ASP A 51 5.79 14.42 24.14
CA ASP A 51 6.03 15.85 24.37
C ASP A 51 4.93 16.77 23.80
N ALA A 52 4.01 16.25 22.96
CA ALA A 52 3.01 17.10 22.34
C ALA A 52 1.83 17.41 23.27
N ALA A 53 1.29 18.63 23.15
CA ALA A 53 0.07 19.03 23.82
C ALA A 53 -1.15 18.25 23.28
N ALA A 54 -2.18 18.06 24.12
CA ALA A 54 -3.38 17.31 23.76
C ALA A 54 -4.06 17.75 22.43
N PRO A 55 -4.16 19.05 22.08
CA PRO A 55 -4.74 19.46 20.81
C PRO A 55 -3.95 18.97 19.59
N VAL A 56 -2.62 18.92 19.71
CA VAL A 56 -1.73 18.44 18.65
C VAL A 56 -1.86 16.93 18.50
N ILE A 57 -1.91 16.19 19.62
CA ILE A 57 -2.15 14.75 19.61
C ILE A 57 -3.49 14.42 18.92
N ASN A 58 -4.55 15.14 19.26
CA ASN A 58 -5.87 14.92 18.66
C ASN A 58 -5.81 15.13 17.14
N ASN A 59 -5.26 16.26 16.69
CA ASN A 59 -5.18 16.61 15.28
C ASN A 59 -4.37 15.59 14.45
N PHE A 60 -3.27 15.06 14.99
CA PHE A 60 -2.37 14.20 14.20
C PHE A 60 -2.54 12.69 14.40
N VAL A 61 -3.28 12.26 15.43
CA VAL A 61 -3.49 10.83 15.74
C VAL A 61 -4.94 10.41 15.65
N LEU A 62 -5.86 11.26 16.12
CA LEU A 62 -7.28 10.92 16.23
C LEU A 62 -8.04 11.45 15.01
N ASP A 63 -7.82 12.72 14.68
CA ASP A 63 -8.48 13.40 13.60
C ASP A 63 -7.69 13.15 12.31
N GLY A 64 -8.23 12.33 11.42
CA GLY A 64 -7.64 12.17 10.09
C GLY A 64 -7.79 13.44 9.26
N LEU A 65 -7.06 13.54 8.15
CA LEU A 65 -7.37 14.54 7.14
C LEU A 65 -8.74 14.22 6.53
N GLN A 66 -9.75 15.01 6.91
CA GLN A 66 -11.13 14.82 6.48
C GLN A 66 -11.38 15.47 5.10
N VAL A 67 -10.57 15.13 4.08
CA VAL A 67 -10.79 15.60 2.70
C VAL A 67 -11.02 14.41 1.79
N LEU A 68 -11.94 14.56 0.82
CA LEU A 68 -12.12 13.53 -0.21
C LEU A 68 -10.98 13.62 -1.22
N PRO A 69 -10.39 12.49 -1.65
CA PRO A 69 -9.33 12.48 -2.66
C PRO A 69 -9.74 13.22 -3.94
N SER A 70 -10.98 13.03 -4.39
CA SER A 70 -11.53 13.69 -5.58
C SER A 70 -11.62 15.22 -5.46
N SER A 71 -11.89 15.73 -4.25
CA SER A 71 -11.94 17.18 -3.99
C SER A 71 -10.54 17.78 -3.95
N LEU A 72 -9.60 17.08 -3.31
CA LEU A 72 -8.19 17.46 -3.31
C LEU A 72 -7.60 17.47 -4.73
N GLU A 73 -7.87 16.42 -5.52
CA GLU A 73 -7.43 16.30 -6.90
C GLU A 73 -7.93 17.48 -7.75
N ARG A 74 -9.22 17.82 -7.65
CA ARG A 74 -9.80 18.96 -8.38
C ARG A 74 -9.13 20.28 -8.01
N CYS A 75 -8.95 20.55 -6.73
CA CYS A 75 -8.29 21.78 -6.27
C CYS A 75 -6.83 21.86 -6.74
N LEU A 76 -6.11 20.74 -6.73
CA LEU A 76 -4.74 20.66 -7.24
C LEU A 76 -4.69 20.87 -8.76
N PHE A 77 -5.64 20.28 -9.50
CA PHE A 77 -5.75 20.47 -10.94
C PHE A 77 -5.97 21.94 -11.31
N ASP A 78 -6.90 22.61 -10.62
CA ASP A 78 -7.18 24.03 -10.83
C ASP A 78 -5.97 24.90 -10.48
N TYR A 79 -5.24 24.56 -9.42
CA TYR A 79 -4.00 25.24 -9.03
C TYR A 79 -2.90 25.12 -10.09
N VAL A 80 -2.67 23.90 -10.59
CA VAL A 80 -1.65 23.65 -11.63
C VAL A 80 -2.00 24.35 -12.94
N ARG A 81 -3.29 24.41 -13.30
CA ARG A 81 -3.75 25.09 -14.52
C ARG A 81 -3.69 26.62 -14.43
N GLY A 82 -3.58 27.18 -13.23
CA GLY A 82 -3.57 28.62 -13.00
C GLY A 82 -2.27 29.32 -13.39
N ASP A 83 -1.21 28.58 -13.72
CA ASP A 83 0.13 29.06 -14.12
C ASP A 83 0.80 30.08 -13.19
N SER A 84 0.25 30.30 -11.98
CA SER A 84 0.76 31.23 -10.97
C SER A 84 1.30 30.46 -9.77
N PHE A 85 2.59 30.12 -9.82
CA PHE A 85 3.29 29.38 -8.77
C PHE A 85 4.00 30.28 -7.75
N ASN A 86 3.75 31.59 -7.78
CA ASN A 86 4.28 32.54 -6.79
C ASN A 86 3.67 32.33 -5.38
N THR A 87 2.52 31.65 -5.30
CA THR A 87 1.86 31.27 -4.06
C THR A 87 1.77 29.75 -3.97
N PRO A 88 2.21 29.10 -2.88
CA PRO A 88 2.03 27.66 -2.67
C PRO A 88 0.56 27.25 -2.66
N PHE A 89 0.28 25.98 -2.96
CA PHE A 89 -1.05 25.42 -2.81
C PHE A 89 -1.50 25.47 -1.34
N ASP A 90 -2.70 26.00 -1.10
CA ASP A 90 -3.28 26.10 0.23
C ASP A 90 -4.30 24.99 0.46
N LEU A 91 -3.98 24.03 1.33
CA LEU A 91 -4.86 22.89 1.63
C LEU A 91 -6.21 23.31 2.24
N ARG A 92 -6.31 24.53 2.79
CA ARG A 92 -7.56 25.05 3.39
C ARG A 92 -8.65 25.34 2.35
N VAL A 93 -8.30 25.44 1.07
CA VAL A 93 -9.28 25.62 -0.02
C VAL A 93 -10.04 24.33 -0.33
N VAL A 94 -9.52 23.18 0.10
CA VAL A 94 -10.12 21.88 -0.15
C VAL A 94 -11.30 21.69 0.82
N PRO A 95 -12.52 21.43 0.32
CA PRO A 95 -13.67 21.20 1.17
C PRO A 95 -13.48 20.02 2.11
N VAL A 96 -13.71 20.25 3.41
CA VAL A 96 -13.69 19.21 4.43
C VAL A 96 -14.96 18.38 4.30
N THR A 97 -14.83 17.06 4.20
CA THR A 97 -15.97 16.16 4.19
C THR A 97 -16.50 15.90 5.61
N SER A 98 -17.81 15.96 5.76
CA SER A 98 -18.51 15.57 6.99
C SER A 98 -18.75 14.07 7.09
N GLN A 99 -18.52 13.32 6.00
CA GLN A 99 -18.71 11.86 5.98
C GLN A 99 -17.43 11.13 6.42
N PRO A 100 -17.54 10.09 7.27
CA PRO A 100 -16.38 9.30 7.68
C PRO A 100 -15.79 8.54 6.49
N LEU A 101 -14.53 8.82 6.17
CA LEU A 101 -13.71 8.17 5.13
C LEU A 101 -13.54 6.64 5.34
N SER A 102 -14.00 6.12 6.48
CA SER A 102 -13.99 4.69 6.80
C SER A 102 -15.03 3.88 6.02
N GLN A 103 -16.02 4.54 5.41
CA GLN A 103 -16.85 3.87 4.42
C GLN A 103 -16.07 3.86 3.10
N PRO A 104 -15.90 2.70 2.45
CA PRO A 104 -15.36 2.68 1.10
C PRO A 104 -16.24 3.63 0.28
N GLU A 105 -15.63 4.68 -0.28
CA GLU A 105 -16.32 5.51 -1.24
C GLU A 105 -16.98 4.54 -2.22
N LYS A 106 -18.32 4.58 -2.32
CA LYS A 106 -18.99 4.02 -3.49
C LYS A 106 -18.51 4.88 -4.63
N ARG A 107 -17.35 4.52 -5.21
CA ARG A 107 -16.90 5.01 -6.50
C ARG A 107 -18.07 4.73 -7.43
N ALA A 108 -18.85 5.77 -7.73
CA ALA A 108 -19.66 5.73 -8.94
C ALA A 108 -18.66 5.41 -10.06
N PRO A 109 -18.93 4.41 -10.91
CA PRO A 109 -18.01 4.06 -11.97
C PRO A 109 -17.94 5.27 -12.89
N VAL A 110 -16.87 6.05 -12.78
CA VAL A 110 -16.46 6.93 -13.85
C VAL A 110 -15.99 5.98 -14.92
N LEU A 111 -16.87 5.77 -15.90
CA LEU A 111 -16.61 5.06 -17.15
C LEU A 111 -15.35 5.66 -17.80
N ALA A 112 -14.21 5.10 -17.47
CA ALA A 112 -13.10 4.91 -18.37
C ALA A 112 -12.80 3.41 -18.29
N ASP A 113 -12.81 2.75 -19.43
CA ASP A 113 -12.63 1.31 -19.62
C ASP A 113 -11.40 0.75 -18.88
N VAL A 114 -11.58 0.40 -17.60
CA VAL A 114 -10.72 -0.57 -16.92
C VAL A 114 -11.48 -1.88 -16.96
N PRO A 115 -11.06 -2.85 -17.79
CA PRO A 115 -11.66 -4.17 -17.76
C PRO A 115 -11.56 -4.71 -16.34
N VAL A 116 -12.71 -4.97 -15.72
CA VAL A 116 -12.81 -5.81 -14.54
C VAL A 116 -12.20 -7.15 -14.93
N GLU A 117 -10.98 -7.42 -14.47
CA GLU A 117 -10.40 -8.75 -14.54
C GLU A 117 -11.29 -9.69 -13.73
N LYS A 118 -12.21 -10.33 -14.46
CA LYS A 118 -12.77 -11.62 -14.06
C LYS A 118 -11.61 -12.50 -13.60
N PRO A 119 -11.81 -13.43 -12.65
CA PRO A 119 -10.80 -14.43 -12.33
C PRO A 119 -10.38 -15.04 -13.66
N VAL A 120 -9.13 -14.79 -14.07
CA VAL A 120 -8.63 -15.27 -15.35
C VAL A 120 -8.64 -16.77 -15.19
N VAL A 121 -9.67 -17.40 -15.75
CA VAL A 121 -9.68 -18.82 -16.07
C VAL A 121 -8.34 -19.02 -16.74
N ALA A 122 -7.43 -19.69 -16.03
CA ALA A 122 -6.06 -19.87 -16.46
C ALA A 122 -6.11 -20.41 -17.89
N LYS A 123 -5.86 -19.52 -18.86
CA LYS A 123 -5.54 -19.96 -20.21
C LYS A 123 -4.37 -20.88 -20.00
N LYS A 124 -4.50 -22.16 -20.35
CA LYS A 124 -3.37 -23.08 -20.37
C LYS A 124 -2.39 -22.49 -21.37
N GLU A 125 -1.45 -21.72 -20.88
CA GLU A 125 -0.37 -21.19 -21.69
C GLU A 125 0.39 -22.37 -22.28
N PRO A 126 0.80 -22.32 -23.56
CA PRO A 126 1.42 -23.44 -24.26
C PRO A 126 2.89 -23.62 -23.85
N TYR A 127 3.16 -23.68 -22.54
CA TYR A 127 4.52 -23.79 -21.98
C TYR A 127 5.27 -25.02 -22.51
N ALA A 128 4.57 -26.13 -22.78
CA ALA A 128 5.20 -27.34 -23.31
C ALA A 128 5.85 -27.10 -24.68
N GLU A 129 5.20 -26.35 -25.56
CA GLU A 129 5.72 -26.04 -26.90
C GLU A 129 6.88 -25.06 -26.83
N GLN A 130 6.75 -24.03 -25.99
CA GLN A 130 7.79 -23.02 -25.78
C GLN A 130 9.06 -23.62 -25.18
N LEU A 131 8.92 -24.49 -24.18
CA LEU A 131 10.06 -25.15 -23.53
C LEU A 131 10.72 -26.18 -24.46
N ALA A 132 9.96 -26.82 -25.36
CA ALA A 132 10.50 -27.73 -26.37
C ALA A 132 11.38 -27.03 -27.43
N GLN A 133 11.21 -25.71 -27.61
CA GLN A 133 12.06 -24.91 -28.50
C GLN A 133 13.43 -24.59 -27.90
N ILE A 134 13.66 -24.86 -26.60
CA ILE A 134 14.93 -24.61 -25.91
C ILE A 134 15.77 -25.91 -25.93
N PRO A 135 16.84 -26.00 -26.74
CA PRO A 135 17.61 -27.24 -26.91
C PRO A 135 18.17 -27.80 -25.60
N GLU A 136 18.56 -26.93 -24.68
CA GLU A 136 19.13 -27.28 -23.37
C GLU A 136 18.13 -28.03 -22.48
N PHE A 137 16.82 -27.89 -22.74
CA PHE A 137 15.75 -28.54 -21.98
C PHE A 137 15.27 -29.86 -22.62
N ALA A 138 15.77 -30.23 -23.80
CA ALA A 138 15.38 -31.47 -24.49
C ALA A 138 15.60 -32.74 -23.64
N GLN A 139 16.63 -32.74 -22.79
CA GLN A 139 16.96 -33.84 -21.88
C GLN A 139 16.03 -33.97 -20.66
N LEU A 140 15.23 -32.95 -20.35
CA LEU A 140 14.35 -32.93 -19.16
C LEU A 140 13.09 -33.78 -19.35
N GLY A 141 12.74 -34.11 -20.60
CA GLY A 141 11.55 -34.88 -20.95
C GLY A 141 10.28 -34.01 -21.05
N PRO A 142 9.08 -34.63 -21.12
CA PRO A 142 7.83 -33.90 -21.24
C PRO A 142 7.54 -33.10 -19.97
N LEU A 143 7.03 -31.87 -20.15
CA LEU A 143 6.56 -31.02 -19.07
C LEU A 143 5.44 -31.72 -18.28
N PHE A 144 5.60 -31.84 -16.97
CA PHE A 144 4.62 -32.46 -16.08
C PHE A 144 3.62 -31.44 -15.52
N HIS A 145 4.12 -30.31 -15.02
CA HIS A 145 3.28 -29.28 -14.43
C HIS A 145 3.94 -27.90 -14.48
N SER A 146 3.15 -26.83 -14.51
CA SER A 146 3.62 -25.45 -14.38
C SER A 146 2.82 -24.76 -13.28
N SER A 147 3.51 -24.00 -12.41
CA SER A 147 2.85 -23.18 -11.40
C SER A 147 2.10 -21.99 -12.03
N ALA A 148 1.30 -21.30 -11.23
CA ALA A 148 0.87 -19.94 -11.55
C ALA A 148 2.10 -19.00 -11.60
N ARG A 149 1.94 -17.85 -12.28
CA ARG A 149 2.93 -16.77 -12.29
C ARG A 149 3.02 -16.12 -10.91
N VAL A 150 4.23 -15.90 -10.43
CA VAL A 150 4.52 -15.22 -9.17
C VAL A 150 5.36 -13.99 -9.47
N ALA A 151 4.90 -12.82 -9.03
CA ALA A 151 5.69 -11.60 -9.13
C ALA A 151 6.91 -11.67 -8.21
N LEU A 152 8.10 -11.41 -8.76
CA LEU A 152 9.35 -11.33 -8.02
C LEU A 152 9.79 -9.88 -7.76
N THR A 153 9.13 -8.92 -8.40
CA THR A 153 9.37 -7.49 -8.24
C THR A 153 8.08 -6.80 -7.82
N ASP A 154 8.23 -5.69 -7.11
CA ASP A 154 7.10 -4.84 -6.71
C ASP A 154 6.62 -3.98 -7.88
N ASP A 155 5.36 -3.55 -7.82
CA ASP A 155 4.64 -2.83 -8.88
C ASP A 155 5.17 -1.39 -9.11
N VAL A 156 6.06 -0.93 -8.23
CA VAL A 156 6.68 0.41 -8.25
C VAL A 156 8.07 0.40 -8.90
N THR A 157 8.59 -0.79 -9.23
CA THR A 157 9.92 -0.91 -9.83
C THR A 157 9.88 -0.75 -11.36
N GLU A 158 10.99 -0.28 -11.93
CA GLU A 158 11.12 -0.01 -13.38
C GLU A 158 10.98 -1.27 -14.25
N TYR A 159 11.23 -2.45 -13.68
CA TYR A 159 11.15 -3.74 -14.36
C TYR A 159 10.22 -4.68 -13.60
N THR A 160 9.24 -5.24 -14.32
CA THR A 160 8.37 -6.29 -13.78
C THR A 160 8.95 -7.66 -14.10
N VAL A 161 9.33 -8.42 -13.08
CA VAL A 161 9.79 -9.81 -13.21
C VAL A 161 8.74 -10.74 -12.62
N GLN A 162 8.34 -11.73 -13.42
CA GLN A 162 7.45 -12.80 -13.00
C GLN A 162 8.14 -14.15 -13.21
N ALA A 163 7.98 -15.06 -12.26
CA ALA A 163 8.50 -16.40 -12.32
C ALA A 163 7.38 -17.44 -12.45
N VAL A 164 7.65 -18.49 -13.23
CA VAL A 164 6.83 -19.69 -13.35
C VAL A 164 7.73 -20.89 -13.08
N LYS A 165 7.32 -21.77 -12.17
CA LYS A 165 8.04 -23.02 -11.91
C LYS A 165 7.51 -24.11 -12.83
N HIS A 166 8.40 -24.66 -13.67
CA HIS A 166 8.11 -25.82 -14.51
C HIS A 166 8.67 -27.09 -13.86
N ILE A 167 7.82 -28.10 -13.74
CA ILE A 167 8.12 -29.39 -13.14
C ILE A 167 8.19 -30.42 -14.26
N PHE A 168 9.28 -31.17 -14.30
CA PHE A 168 9.47 -32.32 -15.19
C PHE A 168 9.56 -33.59 -14.36
N THR A 169 9.26 -34.73 -14.96
CA THR A 169 9.11 -36.03 -14.26
C THR A 169 10.32 -36.41 -13.38
N ASN A 170 11.54 -36.12 -13.83
CA ASN A 170 12.78 -36.47 -13.12
C ASN A 170 13.57 -35.26 -12.61
N HIS A 171 13.02 -34.04 -12.69
CA HIS A 171 13.74 -32.82 -12.36
C HIS A 171 12.89 -31.92 -11.48
N VAL A 172 13.10 -32.05 -10.16
CA VAL A 172 12.68 -31.08 -9.14
C VAL A 172 13.87 -30.88 -8.21
N ARG A 173 14.38 -29.66 -8.12
CA ARG A 173 15.07 -29.17 -6.93
C ARG A 173 14.30 -27.98 -6.35
#